data_AF-A0A2H6NG34-F1
#
_entry.id   AF-A0A2H6NG34-F1
#
_cell.length_a   1.000
_cell.length_b   1.000
_cell.length_c   1.000
_cell.angle_alpha   90.00
_cell.angle_beta   90.00
_cell.angle_gamma   90.00
#
_symmetry.space_group_name_H-M   'P 1'
#
loop_
_entity.id
_entity.type
_entity.pdbx_description
1 polymer ?
#
loop_
_entity_poly.entity_id
_entity_poly.type
_entity_poly.pdbx_seq_one_letter_code
_entity_poly.pdbx_strand_id
1 'polypeptide(L)'
;STWGQIERERERRGSARPSGSGALGPLDLARFCSGSPTSPHTPTLAWPVWQGSALAGSPRMVIKVYIASSSGFTKIKKQQQDLIGFLEVNKIEFEEKDIAANEENRKWMRENVPEDSRPATGNPLPPRIFNDSQYLGDYDAFFEARENNAVYAFLGLTAPPGSKEAEALAKQGL
;
A
#
# COMPACT_ATOMS: atom_id res chain seq x y z
N SER A 1 -4.04 -5.68 -30.80
CA SER A 1 -4.57 -6.31 -29.57
C SER A 1 -5.51 -5.36 -28.88
N THR A 2 -6.65 -5.84 -28.36
CA THR A 2 -7.71 -5.05 -27.69
C THR A 2 -7.15 -4.13 -26.58
N TRP A 3 -6.13 -4.62 -25.86
CA TRP A 3 -5.38 -3.88 -24.86
C TRP A 3 -4.64 -2.65 -25.39
N GLY A 4 -4.13 -2.72 -26.63
CA GLY A 4 -3.41 -1.64 -27.27
C GLY A 4 -4.29 -0.44 -27.64
N GLN A 5 -5.58 -0.67 -27.89
CA GLN A 5 -6.56 0.38 -28.19
C GLN A 5 -7.07 1.07 -26.92
N ILE A 6 -7.27 0.32 -25.84
CA ILE A 6 -7.76 0.83 -24.56
C ILE A 6 -6.80 1.86 -23.94
N GLU A 7 -5.49 1.57 -23.94
CA GLU A 7 -4.48 2.49 -23.39
C GLU A 7 -4.38 3.79 -24.21
N ARG A 8 -4.48 3.68 -25.54
CA ARG A 8 -4.45 4.84 -26.45
C ARG A 8 -5.65 5.76 -26.24
N GLU A 9 -6.77 5.22 -25.79
CA GLU A 9 -7.97 5.96 -25.38
C GLU A 9 -7.76 6.65 -24.03
N ARG A 10 -7.07 6.00 -23.07
CA ARG A 10 -6.74 6.57 -21.74
C ARG A 10 -5.76 7.74 -21.85
N GLU A 11 -4.74 7.63 -22.70
CA GLU A 11 -3.76 8.69 -22.91
C GLU A 11 -4.39 9.94 -23.58
N ARG A 12 -5.38 9.73 -24.45
CA ARG A 12 -6.22 10.82 -25.01
C ARG A 12 -7.07 11.53 -23.96
N ARG A 13 -7.39 10.88 -22.83
CA ARG A 13 -8.26 11.41 -21.77
C ARG A 13 -7.48 11.93 -20.55
N GLY A 14 -6.16 11.96 -20.60
CA GLY A 14 -5.32 12.44 -19.50
C GLY A 14 -5.43 13.96 -19.28
N SER A 15 -6.44 14.39 -18.52
CA SER A 15 -6.40 15.45 -17.50
C SER A 15 -7.82 15.87 -17.14
N ALA A 16 -8.44 15.19 -16.17
CA ALA A 16 -9.62 15.70 -15.47
C ALA A 16 -9.55 15.23 -14.03
N ARG A 17 -8.96 16.07 -13.16
CA ARG A 17 -9.19 15.98 -11.71
C ARG A 17 -10.65 16.35 -11.46
N PRO A 18 -11.45 15.56 -10.73
CA PRO A 18 -12.64 16.10 -10.09
C PRO A 18 -12.20 17.00 -8.93
N SER A 19 -12.51 18.30 -9.06
CA SER A 19 -12.51 19.28 -7.98
C SER A 19 -13.92 19.34 -7.37
N GLY A 20 -14.02 19.33 -6.05
CA GLY A 20 -15.26 19.44 -5.28
C GLY A 20 -15.08 18.71 -3.94
N SER A 21 -14.58 19.33 -2.87
CA SER A 21 -15.18 20.41 -2.07
C SER A 21 -16.55 20.02 -1.51
N GLY A 22 -16.54 19.42 -0.32
CA GLY A 22 -17.71 19.15 0.52
C GLY A 22 -17.41 19.61 1.93
N ALA A 23 -18.07 20.69 2.34
CA ALA A 23 -17.82 21.44 3.55
C ALA A 23 -18.44 20.81 4.82
N LEU A 24 -17.92 21.33 5.94
CA LEU A 24 -18.23 21.14 7.34
C LEU A 24 -19.73 21.17 7.72
N GLY A 25 -20.08 20.45 8.79
CA GLY A 25 -21.31 20.58 9.57
C GLY A 25 -21.13 20.08 11.02
N PRO A 26 -21.41 20.87 12.08
CA PRO A 26 -21.08 20.56 13.49
C PRO A 26 -22.29 20.13 14.36
N LEU A 27 -22.00 19.88 15.65
CA LEU A 27 -22.91 19.74 16.83
C LEU A 27 -23.50 18.34 17.04
N ASP A 28 -23.74 17.76 18.23
CA ASP A 28 -23.50 18.02 19.66
C ASP A 28 -24.09 16.77 20.36
N LEU A 29 -23.44 16.16 21.34
CA LEU A 29 -24.14 15.77 22.58
C LEU A 29 -23.16 15.34 23.69
N ALA A 30 -23.05 16.19 24.68
CA ALA A 30 -22.44 15.90 25.97
C ALA A 30 -23.31 14.97 26.86
N ARG A 31 -22.61 14.36 27.83
CA ARG A 31 -23.02 14.16 29.23
C ARG A 31 -23.52 12.76 29.65
N PHE A 32 -22.69 12.07 30.45
CA PHE A 32 -23.15 11.50 31.73
C PHE A 32 -21.99 11.40 32.73
N CYS A 33 -22.11 12.12 33.85
CA CYS A 33 -21.38 11.92 35.12
C CYS A 33 -21.92 10.62 35.78
N SER A 34 -21.35 9.90 36.75
CA SER A 34 -20.39 10.15 37.83
C SER A 34 -20.16 8.79 38.50
N GLY A 35 -18.97 8.52 39.05
CA GLY A 35 -18.78 7.40 39.97
C GLY A 35 -17.32 7.20 40.37
N SER A 36 -16.88 7.85 41.43
CA SER A 36 -15.70 7.45 42.22
C SER A 36 -16.14 6.43 43.28
N PRO A 37 -15.26 5.51 43.70
CA PRO A 37 -14.68 5.69 45.03
C PRO A 37 -13.22 5.20 45.20
N THR A 38 -12.44 6.03 45.88
CA THR A 38 -11.39 5.77 46.88
C THR A 38 -10.44 4.55 46.77
N SER A 39 -9.15 4.89 46.67
CA SER A 39 -7.90 4.20 47.10
C SER A 39 -7.91 3.72 48.58
N PRO A 40 -6.85 3.12 49.19
CA PRO A 40 -5.48 2.83 48.71
C PRO A 40 -4.88 1.46 49.12
N HIS A 41 -3.79 1.02 48.46
CA HIS A 41 -2.47 0.69 49.08
C HIS A 41 -1.52 0.01 48.07
N THR A 42 -0.36 0.63 47.85
CA THR A 42 0.90 0.00 47.41
C THR A 42 1.51 -0.80 48.59
N PRO A 43 2.56 -1.64 48.46
CA PRO A 43 3.57 -1.71 47.39
C PRO A 43 4.00 -3.15 47.01
N THR A 44 4.89 -3.31 46.02
CA THR A 44 6.15 -4.10 46.10
C THR A 44 6.68 -4.48 44.71
N LEU A 45 7.78 -3.81 44.37
CA LEU A 45 8.96 -4.26 43.63
C LEU A 45 8.92 -5.67 43.02
N ALA A 46 8.68 -5.74 41.70
CA ALA A 46 9.34 -6.68 40.80
C ALA A 46 8.96 -6.32 39.36
N TRP A 47 9.73 -5.45 38.71
CA TRP A 47 9.67 -5.36 37.25
C TRP A 47 10.62 -6.43 36.71
N PRO A 48 10.10 -7.43 35.97
CA PRO A 48 10.94 -8.45 35.38
C PRO A 48 11.80 -7.81 34.28
N VAL A 49 13.03 -8.32 34.19
CA VAL A 49 13.99 -8.11 33.12
C VAL A 49 13.27 -8.03 31.77
N TRP A 50 13.49 -6.94 31.01
CA TRP A 50 12.97 -6.80 29.65
C TRP A 50 13.75 -7.78 28.77
N GLN A 51 13.30 -9.02 28.76
CA GLN A 51 13.81 -10.06 27.87
C GLN A 51 13.32 -9.68 26.48
N GLY A 52 14.27 -9.23 25.64
CA GLY A 52 14.03 -8.92 24.24
C GLY A 52 13.41 -10.12 23.54
N SER A 53 12.08 -10.13 23.44
CA SER A 53 11.34 -11.11 22.68
C SER A 53 11.42 -10.72 21.21
N ALA A 54 12.56 -11.03 20.61
CA ALA A 54 12.75 -11.05 19.17
C ALA A 54 12.04 -12.27 18.57
N LEU A 55 10.72 -12.36 18.73
CA LEU A 55 9.89 -13.41 18.10
C LEU A 55 8.49 -12.87 17.78
N ALA A 56 8.38 -11.62 17.33
CA ALA A 56 7.24 -11.25 16.51
C ALA A 56 7.51 -11.81 15.11
N GLY A 57 7.21 -13.09 14.93
CA GLY A 57 6.95 -13.62 13.59
C GLY A 57 5.72 -12.89 13.07
N SER A 58 5.93 -11.68 12.54
CA SER A 58 4.91 -11.01 11.74
C SER A 58 4.45 -12.00 10.69
N PRO A 59 3.14 -12.13 10.44
CA PRO A 59 2.65 -12.91 9.30
C PRO A 59 3.51 -12.51 8.09
N ARG A 60 4.07 -13.51 7.39
CA ARG A 60 4.89 -13.26 6.20
C ARG A 60 4.01 -12.59 5.16
N MET A 61 4.03 -11.26 5.14
CA MET A 61 3.35 -10.43 4.17
C MET A 61 4.12 -10.54 2.86
N VAL A 62 3.52 -11.17 1.85
CA VAL A 62 4.16 -11.37 0.55
C VAL A 62 3.68 -10.30 -0.42
N ILE A 63 4.60 -9.46 -0.88
CA ILE A 63 4.29 -8.44 -1.87
C ILE A 63 4.16 -9.11 -3.23
N LYS A 64 2.98 -9.01 -3.86
CA LYS A 64 2.71 -9.57 -5.19
C LYS A 64 2.58 -8.44 -6.19
N VAL A 65 3.45 -8.45 -7.19
CA VAL A 65 3.48 -7.44 -8.24
C VAL A 65 2.99 -8.06 -9.53
N TYR A 66 1.83 -7.60 -10.01
CA TYR A 66 1.26 -8.05 -11.27
C TYR A 66 1.86 -7.25 -12.43
N ILE A 67 2.60 -7.94 -13.30
CA ILE A 67 3.29 -7.36 -14.45
C ILE A 67 2.79 -7.96 -15.75
N ALA A 68 3.16 -7.34 -16.88
CA ALA A 68 2.89 -7.89 -18.21
C ALA A 68 4.17 -7.89 -19.05
N SER A 69 4.83 -9.04 -19.10
CA SER A 69 6.09 -9.23 -19.83
C SER A 69 5.96 -8.88 -21.32
N SER A 70 4.85 -9.27 -21.93
CA SER A 70 4.55 -9.00 -23.35
C SER A 70 3.73 -7.72 -23.56
N SER A 71 3.92 -6.70 -22.72
CA SER A 71 3.33 -5.39 -22.94
C SER A 71 3.92 -4.70 -24.18
N GLY A 72 3.07 -4.12 -25.02
CA GLY A 72 3.49 -3.36 -26.22
C GLY A 72 3.95 -1.92 -25.92
N PHE A 73 3.86 -1.48 -24.66
CA PHE A 73 4.05 -0.10 -24.24
C PHE A 73 5.35 0.07 -23.46
N THR A 74 6.23 0.96 -23.95
CA THR A 74 7.52 1.25 -23.32
C THR A 74 7.37 1.87 -21.94
N LYS A 75 6.35 2.71 -21.72
CA LYS A 75 6.07 3.33 -20.42
C LYS A 75 5.75 2.29 -19.34
N ILE A 76 4.86 1.34 -19.64
CA ILE A 76 4.47 0.26 -18.73
C ILE A 76 5.69 -0.59 -18.34
N LYS A 77 6.53 -0.94 -19.32
CA LYS A 77 7.77 -1.69 -19.06
C LYS A 77 8.71 -0.95 -18.12
N LYS A 78 8.90 0.35 -18.32
CA LYS A 78 9.74 1.19 -17.46
C LYS A 78 9.20 1.26 -16.04
N GLN A 79 7.90 1.44 -15.87
CA GLN A 79 7.24 1.48 -14.55
C GLN A 79 7.38 0.15 -13.81
N GLN A 80 7.17 -0.98 -14.50
CA GLN A 80 7.37 -2.32 -13.93
C GLN A 80 8.81 -2.53 -13.50
N GLN A 81 9.78 -2.20 -14.36
CA GLN A 81 11.21 -2.35 -14.06
C GLN A 81 11.66 -1.46 -12.91
N ASP A 82 11.22 -0.21 -12.85
CA ASP A 82 11.55 0.71 -11.76
C ASP A 82 11.01 0.22 -10.41
N LEU A 83 9.78 -0.31 -10.40
CA LEU A 83 9.16 -0.88 -9.21
C LEU A 83 9.89 -2.16 -8.76
N ILE A 84 10.12 -3.12 -9.67
CA ILE A 84 10.84 -4.36 -9.38
C ILE A 84 12.25 -4.03 -8.87
N GLY A 85 12.99 -3.19 -9.59
CA GLY A 85 14.35 -2.80 -9.23
C GLY A 85 14.40 -2.10 -7.86
N PHE A 86 13.39 -1.32 -7.51
CA PHE A 86 13.28 -0.75 -6.16
C PHE A 86 13.13 -1.83 -5.08
N LEU A 87 12.24 -2.81 -5.29
CA LEU A 87 12.02 -3.88 -4.31
C LEU A 87 13.28 -4.73 -4.12
N GLU A 88 13.99 -5.06 -5.21
CA GLU A 88 15.25 -5.79 -5.17
C GLU A 88 16.36 -5.04 -4.41
N VAL A 89 16.54 -3.75 -4.68
CA VAL A 89 17.55 -2.91 -4.01
C VAL A 89 17.28 -2.80 -2.51
N ASN A 90 16.00 -2.72 -2.14
CA ASN A 90 15.57 -2.68 -0.74
C ASN A 90 15.52 -4.07 -0.09
N LYS A 91 15.84 -5.14 -0.82
CA LYS A 91 15.78 -6.54 -0.35
C LYS A 91 14.42 -6.92 0.22
N ILE A 92 13.37 -6.37 -0.37
CA ILE A 92 12.00 -6.72 -0.02
C ILE A 92 11.66 -8.02 -0.74
N GLU A 93 11.09 -9.00 -0.04
CA GLU A 93 10.61 -10.23 -0.68
C GLU A 93 9.32 -9.93 -1.46
N PHE A 94 9.32 -10.23 -2.76
CA PHE A 94 8.15 -10.06 -3.63
C PHE A 94 8.02 -11.21 -4.64
N GLU A 95 6.80 -11.40 -5.14
CA GLU A 95 6.47 -12.32 -6.23
C GLU A 95 6.03 -11.55 -7.47
N GLU A 96 6.66 -11.86 -8.62
CA GLU A 96 6.22 -11.37 -9.92
C GLU A 96 5.12 -12.26 -10.48
N LYS A 97 3.94 -11.69 -10.70
CA LYS A 97 2.78 -12.39 -11.27
C LYS A 97 2.56 -11.88 -12.69
N ASP A 98 3.13 -12.56 -13.67
CA ASP A 98 2.93 -12.19 -15.08
C ASP A 98 1.51 -12.51 -15.54
N ILE A 99 0.77 -11.49 -15.96
CA ILE A 99 -0.60 -11.59 -16.51
C ILE A 99 -0.60 -11.85 -18.02
N ALA A 100 0.54 -11.67 -18.68
CA ALA A 100 0.67 -11.82 -20.12
C ALA A 100 0.93 -13.27 -20.51
N ALA A 101 1.76 -13.96 -19.73
CA ALA A 101 2.01 -15.39 -19.88
C ALA A 101 0.99 -16.27 -19.13
N ASN A 102 0.39 -15.80 -18.04
CA ASN A 102 -0.55 -16.57 -17.23
C ASN A 102 -1.94 -15.91 -17.17
N GLU A 103 -2.93 -16.63 -17.70
CA GLU A 103 -4.32 -16.16 -17.75
C GLU A 103 -5.01 -16.12 -16.37
N GLU A 104 -4.63 -17.01 -15.44
CA GLU A 104 -5.18 -17.02 -14.09
C GLU A 104 -4.80 -15.74 -13.34
N ASN A 105 -3.53 -15.34 -13.41
CA ASN A 105 -3.05 -14.07 -12.85
C ASN A 105 -3.82 -12.88 -13.44
N ARG A 106 -4.11 -12.93 -14.76
CA ARG A 106 -4.87 -11.89 -15.45
C ARG A 106 -6.31 -11.80 -14.94
N LYS A 107 -6.99 -12.93 -14.74
CA LYS A 107 -8.36 -12.97 -14.22
C LYS A 107 -8.39 -12.53 -12.76
N TRP A 108 -7.50 -13.07 -11.94
CA TRP A 108 -7.38 -12.73 -10.53
C TRP A 108 -7.12 -11.23 -10.32
N MET A 109 -6.17 -10.64 -11.07
CA MET A 109 -5.90 -9.20 -10.99
C MET A 109 -7.16 -8.37 -11.32
N ARG A 110 -7.93 -8.75 -12.34
CA ARG A 110 -9.15 -8.02 -12.72
C ARG A 110 -10.23 -8.11 -11.63
N GLU A 111 -10.37 -9.26 -10.98
CA GLU A 111 -11.36 -9.49 -9.93
C GLU A 111 -10.98 -8.78 -8.63
N ASN A 112 -9.70 -8.76 -8.26
CA ASN A 112 -9.22 -8.20 -7.00
C ASN A 112 -8.85 -6.70 -7.08
N VAL A 113 -8.73 -6.11 -8.28
CA VAL A 113 -8.62 -4.65 -8.41
C VAL A 113 -10.00 -4.02 -8.13
N PRO A 114 -10.12 -3.13 -7.12
CA PRO A 114 -11.36 -2.45 -6.79
C PRO A 114 -11.82 -1.56 -7.94
N GLU A 115 -13.13 -1.46 -8.12
CA GLU A 115 -13.75 -0.75 -9.24
C GLU A 115 -13.37 0.72 -9.32
N ASP A 116 -13.20 1.38 -8.17
CA ASP A 116 -12.77 2.78 -8.07
C ASP A 116 -11.35 3.02 -8.60
N SER A 117 -10.51 1.99 -8.58
CA SER A 117 -9.14 2.03 -9.14
C SER A 117 -9.08 1.49 -10.57
N ARG A 118 -10.20 1.04 -11.14
CA ARG A 118 -10.27 0.66 -12.54
C ARG A 118 -10.36 1.93 -13.40
N PRO A 119 -9.69 1.97 -14.55
CA PRO A 119 -9.84 3.08 -15.47
C PRO A 119 -11.30 3.19 -15.95
N ALA A 120 -11.80 4.42 -16.11
CA ALA A 120 -13.18 4.71 -16.56
C ALA A 120 -13.57 4.06 -17.90
N THR A 121 -12.59 3.58 -18.67
CA THR A 121 -12.82 2.78 -19.88
C THR A 121 -11.74 1.73 -20.00
N GLY A 122 -12.15 0.46 -19.92
CA GLY A 122 -11.30 -0.70 -20.19
C GLY A 122 -10.78 -1.42 -18.94
N ASN A 123 -9.81 -2.31 -19.17
CA ASN A 123 -9.32 -3.21 -18.13
C ASN A 123 -8.16 -2.58 -17.33
N PRO A 124 -7.97 -2.97 -16.05
CA PRO A 124 -6.88 -2.47 -15.23
C PRO A 124 -5.52 -2.84 -15.83
N LEU A 125 -4.59 -1.89 -15.74
CA LEU A 125 -3.29 -1.94 -16.41
C LEU A 125 -2.17 -2.17 -15.41
N PRO A 126 -1.19 -3.01 -15.72
CA PRO A 126 -0.04 -3.25 -14.85
C PRO A 126 0.95 -2.05 -14.89
N PRO A 127 1.79 -1.86 -13.84
CA PRO A 127 1.91 -2.69 -12.66
C PRO A 127 0.79 -2.47 -11.63
N ARG A 128 0.34 -3.54 -10.98
CA ARG A 128 -0.58 -3.50 -9.84
C ARG A 128 0.05 -4.20 -8.65
N ILE A 129 -0.03 -3.58 -7.48
CA ILE A 129 0.70 -3.99 -6.29
C ILE A 129 -0.31 -4.50 -5.28
N PHE A 130 -0.06 -5.70 -4.79
CA PHE A 130 -0.86 -6.34 -3.78
C PHE A 130 0.03 -6.77 -2.62
N ASN A 131 -0.52 -6.70 -1.42
CA ASN A 131 0.03 -7.39 -0.27
C ASN A 131 -0.86 -8.63 -0.05
N ASP A 132 -0.34 -9.78 -0.45
CA ASP A 132 -1.05 -11.05 -0.52
C ASP A 132 -2.34 -11.07 -1.35
N SER A 133 -3.46 -10.64 -0.76
CA SER A 133 -4.76 -10.49 -1.43
C SER A 133 -5.31 -9.07 -1.33
N GLN A 134 -4.65 -8.21 -0.56
CA GLN A 134 -5.05 -6.83 -0.36
C GLN A 134 -4.47 -5.96 -1.47
N TYR A 135 -5.33 -5.20 -2.15
CA TYR A 135 -4.89 -4.20 -3.12
C TYR A 135 -4.23 -3.03 -2.40
N LEU A 136 -2.99 -2.71 -2.77
CA LEU A 136 -2.26 -1.56 -2.22
C LEU A 136 -2.37 -0.35 -3.14
N GLY A 137 -2.24 -0.57 -4.45
CA GLY A 137 -2.30 0.52 -5.42
C GLY A 137 -1.69 0.16 -6.77
N ASP A 138 -1.46 1.20 -7.56
CA ASP A 138 -0.74 1.13 -8.82
C ASP A 138 0.60 1.84 -8.76
N TYR A 139 1.24 2.01 -9.91
CA TYR A 139 2.53 2.68 -9.98
C TYR A 139 2.49 4.10 -9.42
N ASP A 140 1.40 4.84 -9.64
CA ASP A 140 1.31 6.24 -9.21
C ASP A 140 1.26 6.31 -7.67
N ALA A 141 0.46 5.44 -7.03
CA ALA A 141 0.43 5.33 -5.57
C ALA A 141 1.78 4.89 -4.98
N PHE A 142 2.48 3.96 -5.63
CA PHE A 142 3.84 3.56 -5.23
C PHE A 142 4.85 4.70 -5.39
N PHE A 143 4.75 5.47 -6.48
CA PHE A 143 5.61 6.60 -6.74
C PHE A 143 5.41 7.69 -5.67
N GLU A 144 4.17 8.02 -5.32
CA GLU A 144 3.86 8.93 -4.22
C GLU A 144 4.42 8.43 -2.89
N ALA A 145 4.26 7.14 -2.57
CA ALA A 145 4.84 6.55 -1.37
C ALA A 145 6.38 6.64 -1.36
N ARG A 146 7.01 6.46 -2.52
CA ARG A 146 8.46 6.59 -2.71
C ARG A 146 8.94 8.02 -2.50
N GLU A 147 8.24 9.01 -3.03
CA GLU A 147 8.57 10.42 -2.82
C GLU A 147 8.44 10.83 -1.35
N ASN A 148 7.43 10.29 -0.67
CA ASN A 148 7.20 10.55 0.74
C ASN A 148 8.09 9.73 1.69
N ASN A 149 8.94 8.83 1.18
CA ASN A 149 9.67 7.85 2.00
C ASN A 149 8.69 7.14 2.96
N ALA A 150 7.62 6.59 2.40
CA ALA A 150 6.61 5.80 3.09
C ALA A 150 6.29 4.50 2.32
N VAL A 151 7.26 3.96 1.58
CA VAL A 151 7.06 2.76 0.75
C VAL A 151 6.84 1.54 1.62
N TYR A 152 7.56 1.39 2.73
CA TYR A 152 7.33 0.25 3.61
C TYR A 152 5.93 0.31 4.20
N ALA A 153 5.48 1.49 4.63
CA ALA A 153 4.10 1.70 5.09
C ALA A 153 3.07 1.42 3.99
N PHE A 154 3.30 1.88 2.75
CA PHE A 154 2.45 1.59 1.60
C PHE A 154 2.36 0.09 1.29
N LEU A 155 3.48 -0.62 1.43
CA LEU A 155 3.53 -2.07 1.25
C LEU A 155 2.91 -2.84 2.43
N GLY A 156 2.55 -2.16 3.53
CA GLY A 156 2.09 -2.79 4.76
C GLY A 156 3.19 -3.56 5.48
N LEU A 157 4.45 -3.18 5.26
CA LEU A 157 5.64 -3.75 5.86
C LEU A 157 6.17 -2.85 6.98
N THR A 158 6.77 -3.47 8.00
CA THR A 158 7.48 -2.72 9.04
C THR A 158 8.78 -2.18 8.46
N ALA A 159 8.94 -0.85 8.45
CA ALA A 159 10.17 -0.22 8.01
C ALA A 159 11.35 -0.70 8.89
N PRO A 160 12.49 -1.11 8.29
CA PRO A 160 13.62 -1.60 9.06
C PRO A 160 14.20 -0.48 9.95
N PRO A 161 14.67 -0.79 11.17
CA PRO A 161 15.24 0.19 12.09
C PRO A 161 16.51 0.81 11.45
N GLY A 162 16.53 2.13 11.34
CA GLY A 162 17.60 2.89 10.66
C GLY A 162 17.28 3.31 9.22
N SER A 163 16.12 2.93 8.68
CA SER A 163 15.59 3.56 7.47
C SER A 163 15.05 4.96 7.76
N LYS A 164 15.09 5.84 6.75
CA LYS A 164 14.52 7.21 6.85
C LYS A 164 13.05 7.19 7.29
N GLU A 165 12.28 6.18 6.86
CA GLU A 165 10.86 6.05 7.21
C GLU A 165 10.68 5.69 8.70
N ALA A 166 11.47 4.74 9.21
CA ALA A 166 11.44 4.37 10.63
C ALA A 166 11.81 5.54 11.55
N GLU A 167 12.79 6.36 11.14
CA GLU A 167 13.16 7.58 11.86
C GLU A 167 12.05 8.64 11.84
N ALA A 168 11.34 8.80 10.70
CA ALA A 168 10.24 9.74 10.59
C ALA A 168 9.02 9.31 11.44
N LEU A 169 8.67 8.03 11.43
CA LEU A 169 7.62 7.45 12.28
C LEU A 169 7.95 7.60 13.77
N ALA A 170 9.20 7.32 14.15
CA ALA A 170 9.65 7.50 15.53
C ALA A 170 9.58 8.97 16.01
N LYS A 171 9.69 9.95 15.09
CA LYS A 171 9.58 11.38 15.41
C LYS A 171 8.14 11.90 15.48
N GLN A 172 7.18 11.25 14.81
CA GLN A 172 5.77 11.67 14.81
C GLN A 172 4.96 11.06 15.96
N GLY A 173 5.42 9.95 16.54
CA GLY A 173 4.76 9.26 17.65
C GLY A 173 5.21 9.71 19.05
N LEU A 174 5.79 10.91 19.18
CA LEU A 174 6.34 11.45 20.42
C LEU A 174 5.72 12.81 20.76
#